data_AF-A0A843MBI1-F1
#
_entry.id   AF-A0A843MBI1-F1
#
_cell.length_a   1.000
_cell.length_b   1.000
_cell.length_c   1.000
_cell.angle_alpha   90.00
_cell.angle_beta   90.00
_cell.angle_gamma   90.00
#
_symmetry.space_group_name_H-M   'P 1'
#
loop_
_entity.id
_entity.type
_entity.pdbx_description
1 polymer ?
#
loop_
_entity_poly.entity_id
_entity_poly.type
_entity_poly.pdbx_seq_one_letter_code
_entity_poly.pdbx_strand_id
1 'polypeptide(L)'
;MITVLSGGTGTPKLLQGLKEVIDPKDITIVVNTLENEYFSGVYVSADIDTVLYTMADMINEEFWYGVKDDTFITHERLEELGTPELLRIGDIDRATKIQKTLLMENHSLAEAVDIQANNMHIPSKILPMS
;
A
#
# COMPACT_ATOMS: atom_id res chain seq x y z
N MET A 1 -16.83 -5.71 -14.99
CA MET A 1 -15.52 -6.28 -14.65
C MET A 1 -14.40 -5.77 -15.57
N ILE A 2 -13.46 -5.00 -15.01
CA ILE A 2 -12.22 -4.51 -15.63
C ILE A 2 -11.02 -5.02 -14.82
N THR A 3 -9.93 -5.38 -15.50
CA THR A 3 -8.67 -5.76 -14.85
C THR A 3 -7.55 -4.80 -15.23
N VAL A 4 -6.84 -4.30 -14.22
CA VAL A 4 -5.74 -3.35 -14.38
C VAL A 4 -4.45 -3.98 -13.86
N LEU A 5 -3.38 -3.91 -14.64
CA LEU A 5 -2.03 -4.22 -14.17
C LEU A 5 -1.43 -2.95 -13.58
N SER A 6 -0.99 -2.99 -12.33
CA SER A 6 -0.54 -1.82 -11.57
C SER A 6 0.90 -1.94 -11.11
N GLY A 7 1.63 -0.84 -11.24
CA GLY A 7 2.99 -0.67 -10.75
C GLY A 7 3.46 0.78 -10.92
N GLY A 8 4.35 1.23 -10.05
CA GLY A 8 4.83 2.60 -9.99
C GLY A 8 3.73 3.62 -9.67
N THR A 9 4.00 4.89 -9.99
CA THR A 9 3.14 6.02 -9.61
C THR A 9 2.11 6.43 -10.67
N GLY A 10 2.17 5.84 -11.87
CA GLY A 10 1.26 6.15 -12.97
C GLY A 10 -0.12 5.51 -12.81
N THR A 11 -0.17 4.22 -12.48
CA THR A 11 -1.44 3.49 -12.35
C THR A 11 -2.35 3.99 -11.21
N PRO A 12 -1.84 4.42 -10.04
CA PRO A 12 -2.64 5.10 -9.02
C PRO A 12 -3.50 6.25 -9.57
N LYS A 13 -2.95 7.10 -10.43
CA LYS A 13 -3.67 8.21 -11.08
C LYS A 13 -4.81 7.71 -11.96
N LEU A 14 -4.56 6.63 -12.71
CA LEU A 14 -5.57 5.99 -13.54
C LEU A 14 -6.69 5.37 -12.67
N LEU A 15 -6.32 4.70 -11.58
CA LEU A 15 -7.27 4.06 -10.67
C LEU A 15 -8.19 5.08 -10.00
N GLN A 16 -7.67 6.25 -9.61
CA GLN A 16 -8.50 7.36 -9.12
C GLN A 16 -9.57 7.77 -10.13
N GLY A 17 -9.20 7.93 -11.41
CA GLY A 17 -10.19 8.24 -12.45
C GLY A 17 -11.15 7.07 -12.74
N LEU A 18 -10.65 5.83 -12.67
CA LEU A 18 -11.42 4.65 -13.01
C LEU A 18 -12.55 4.39 -11.99
N LYS A 19 -12.30 4.61 -10.70
CA LYS A 19 -13.32 4.41 -9.65
C LYS A 19 -14.45 5.45 -9.67
N GLU A 20 -14.29 6.56 -10.41
CA GLU A 20 -15.35 7.55 -10.62
C GLU A 20 -16.33 7.15 -11.74
N VAL A 21 -15.89 6.27 -12.66
CA VAL A 21 -16.67 5.92 -13.87
C VAL A 21 -17.08 4.45 -13.91
N ILE A 22 -16.53 3.61 -13.02
CA ILE A 22 -16.82 2.19 -12.89
C ILE A 22 -17.10 1.90 -11.41
N ASP A 23 -18.10 1.06 -11.10
CA ASP A 23 -18.31 0.58 -9.74
C ASP A 23 -17.02 -0.08 -9.23
N PRO A 24 -16.42 0.36 -8.11
CA PRO A 24 -15.19 -0.23 -7.59
C PRO A 24 -15.25 -1.76 -7.42
N LYS A 25 -16.43 -2.33 -7.17
CA LYS A 25 -16.62 -3.80 -7.08
C LYS A 25 -16.35 -4.53 -8.39
N ASP A 26 -16.44 -3.82 -9.51
CA ASP A 26 -16.15 -4.33 -10.85
C ASP A 26 -14.68 -4.19 -11.25
N ILE A 27 -13.81 -3.67 -10.38
CA ILE A 27 -12.39 -3.46 -10.65
C ILE A 27 -11.56 -4.54 -9.96
N THR A 28 -10.70 -5.21 -10.74
CA THR A 28 -9.63 -6.08 -10.24
C THR A 28 -8.27 -5.47 -10.58
N ILE A 29 -7.37 -5.42 -9.61
CA ILE A 29 -6.06 -4.78 -9.74
C ILE A 29 -5.00 -5.84 -9.44
N VAL A 30 -4.19 -6.18 -10.45
CA VAL A 30 -3.04 -7.08 -10.28
C VAL A 30 -1.80 -6.22 -10.14
N VAL A 31 -1.12 -6.32 -9.00
CA VAL A 31 -0.09 -5.38 -8.58
C VAL A 31 1.28 -6.02 -8.63
N ASN A 32 2.25 -5.29 -9.17
CA ASN A 32 3.66 -5.66 -9.17
C ASN A 32 4.17 -5.95 -7.75
N THR A 33 5.01 -6.98 -7.63
CA THR A 33 5.64 -7.42 -6.38
C THR A 33 7.17 -7.41 -6.44
N LEU A 34 7.76 -6.93 -7.55
CA LEU A 34 9.21 -7.01 -7.78
C LEU A 34 10.05 -6.26 -6.74
N GLU A 35 9.52 -5.15 -6.21
CA GLU A 35 10.21 -4.26 -5.27
C GLU A 35 9.88 -4.57 -3.80
N ASN A 36 9.17 -5.67 -3.53
CA ASN A 36 8.81 -6.01 -2.17
C ASN A 36 10.04 -6.48 -1.37
N GLU A 37 10.25 -5.90 -0.19
CA GLU A 37 11.40 -6.23 0.66
C GLU A 37 11.12 -5.85 2.12
N TYR A 38 11.89 -6.42 3.06
CA TYR A 38 11.87 -6.01 4.46
C TYR A 38 12.73 -4.77 4.71
N PHE A 39 12.12 -3.75 5.33
CA PHE A 39 12.82 -2.56 5.82
C PHE A 39 12.47 -2.34 7.29
N SER A 40 13.48 -2.10 8.13
CA SER A 40 13.28 -1.79 9.55
C SER A 40 12.36 -2.80 10.29
N GLY A 41 12.43 -4.07 9.90
CA GLY A 41 11.63 -5.15 10.51
C GLY A 41 10.19 -5.29 10.00
N VAL A 42 9.77 -4.49 9.02
CA VAL A 42 8.44 -4.59 8.40
C VAL A 42 8.52 -4.92 6.91
N TYR A 43 7.56 -5.69 6.41
CA TYR A 43 7.44 -6.02 4.99
C TYR A 43 6.84 -4.84 4.22
N VAL A 44 7.64 -4.28 3.31
CA VAL A 44 7.24 -3.18 2.43
C VAL A 44 6.88 -3.75 1.07
N SER A 45 5.70 -3.39 0.56
CA SER A 45 5.27 -3.74 -0.79
C SER A 45 4.74 -2.48 -1.47
N ALA A 46 5.66 -1.65 -1.97
CA ALA A 46 5.42 -0.26 -2.31
C ALA A 46 4.23 -0.06 -3.27
N ASP A 47 4.16 -0.85 -4.34
CA ASP A 47 3.08 -0.75 -5.32
C ASP A 47 1.72 -1.19 -4.74
N ILE A 48 1.71 -2.24 -3.92
CA ILE A 48 0.49 -2.73 -3.25
C ILE A 48 -0.01 -1.70 -2.24
N ASP A 49 0.88 -1.16 -1.40
CA ASP A 49 0.53 -0.15 -0.40
C ASP A 49 -0.02 1.10 -1.09
N THR A 50 0.60 1.51 -2.19
CA THR A 50 0.13 2.63 -3.00
C THR A 50 -1.26 2.39 -3.59
N VAL A 51 -1.55 1.18 -4.10
CA VAL A 51 -2.90 0.81 -4.56
C VAL A 51 -3.91 0.82 -3.42
N LEU A 52 -3.57 0.25 -2.25
CA LEU A 52 -4.43 0.27 -1.07
C LEU A 52 -4.78 1.72 -0.69
N TYR A 53 -3.79 2.59 -0.56
CA TYR A 53 -4.03 3.99 -0.20
C TYR A 53 -4.81 4.75 -1.27
N THR A 54 -4.58 4.45 -2.56
CA THR A 54 -5.32 5.08 -3.65
C THR A 54 -6.81 4.71 -3.63
N MET A 55 -7.09 3.42 -3.44
CA MET A 55 -8.46 2.91 -3.43
C MET A 55 -9.20 3.25 -2.13
N ALA A 56 -8.47 3.56 -1.05
CA ALA A 56 -9.02 4.02 0.23
C ALA A 56 -9.10 5.56 0.37
N ASP A 57 -8.80 6.34 -0.67
CA ASP A 57 -8.75 7.81 -0.61
C ASP A 57 -7.73 8.37 0.41
N MET A 58 -6.66 7.61 0.66
CA MET A 58 -5.60 7.92 1.62
C MET A 58 -4.26 8.26 0.97
N ILE A 59 -4.12 8.12 -0.35
CA ILE A 59 -2.84 8.34 -1.05
C ILE A 59 -2.34 9.77 -0.90
N ASN A 60 -1.04 9.93 -0.65
CA ASN A 60 -0.40 11.23 -0.77
C ASN A 60 -0.25 11.61 -2.25
N GLU A 61 -1.02 12.59 -2.72
CA GLU A 61 -1.06 13.02 -4.13
C GLU A 61 0.12 13.92 -4.55
N GLU A 62 0.93 14.40 -3.61
CA GLU A 62 2.17 15.13 -3.93
C GLU A 62 3.23 14.16 -4.47
N PHE A 63 3.40 13.03 -3.78
CA PHE A 63 4.47 12.06 -4.08
C PHE A 63 3.98 10.80 -4.80
N TRP A 64 2.67 10.51 -4.75
CA TRP A 64 2.04 9.30 -5.29
C TRP A 64 2.52 7.99 -4.64
N TYR A 65 2.97 8.08 -3.41
CA TYR A 65 3.24 6.96 -2.50
C TYR A 65 3.08 7.43 -1.05
N GLY A 66 2.86 6.50 -0.12
CA GLY A 66 2.62 6.83 1.28
C GLY A 66 1.24 7.43 1.53
N VAL A 67 0.97 7.79 2.78
CA VAL A 67 -0.34 8.27 3.24
C VAL A 67 -0.39 9.80 3.25
N LYS A 68 -1.51 10.39 2.84
CA LYS A 68 -1.75 11.83 2.90
C LYS A 68 -1.77 12.31 4.35
N ASP A 69 -1.17 13.47 4.61
CA ASP A 69 -1.08 14.08 5.94
C ASP A 69 -0.45 13.19 7.02
N ASP A 70 0.36 12.20 6.63
CA ASP A 70 1.05 11.31 7.56
C ASP A 70 2.16 12.05 8.33
N THR A 71 2.42 11.61 9.55
CA THR A 71 3.52 12.10 10.38
C THR A 71 4.74 11.20 10.21
N PHE A 72 5.92 11.67 10.61
CA PHE A 72 7.18 10.93 10.47
C PHE A 72 7.94 10.82 11.80
N ILE A 73 7.20 10.82 12.92
CA ILE A 73 7.77 10.88 14.27
C ILE A 73 8.65 9.67 14.52
N THR A 74 8.19 8.47 14.14
CA THR A 74 8.99 7.24 14.32
C THR A 74 10.26 7.28 13.48
N HIS A 75 10.17 7.73 12.24
CA HIS A 75 11.31 7.83 11.34
C HIS A 75 12.37 8.80 11.87
N GLU A 76 11.95 10.01 12.24
CA GLU A 76 12.82 11.04 12.83
C GLU A 76 13.46 10.54 14.12
N ARG A 77 12.70 9.83 14.97
CA ARG A 77 13.25 9.26 16.20
C ARG A 77 14.27 8.16 15.95
N LEU A 78 14.06 7.32 14.92
CA LEU A 78 15.01 6.28 14.53
C LEU A 78 16.33 6.89 14.03
N GLU A 79 16.25 7.97 13.26
CA GLU A 79 17.43 8.73 12.82
C GLU A 79 18.21 9.30 14.02
N GLU A 80 17.54 9.96 14.97
CA GLU A 80 18.18 10.47 16.20
C GLU A 80 18.84 9.38 17.05
N LEU A 81 18.30 8.16 17.03
CA LEU A 81 18.84 6.99 17.73
C LEU A 81 19.98 6.30 16.97
N GLY A 82 20.39 6.83 15.81
CA GLY A 82 21.49 6.28 15.00
C GLY A 82 21.10 5.06 14.17
N THR A 83 19.80 4.86 13.92
CA THR A 83 19.27 3.79 13.05
C THR A 83 18.45 4.40 11.90
N PRO A 84 19.08 5.17 11.00
CA PRO A 84 18.35 5.81 9.91
C PRO A 84 17.76 4.79 8.96
N GLU A 85 16.56 5.07 8.46
CA GLU A 85 15.90 4.23 7.46
C GLU A 85 16.25 4.69 6.05
N LEU A 86 16.43 3.74 5.12
CA LEU A 86 16.64 4.06 3.70
C LEU A 86 15.42 4.75 3.09
N LEU A 87 14.22 4.30 3.50
CA LEU A 87 12.95 4.85 3.07
C LEU A 87 12.36 5.69 4.22
N ARG A 88 11.84 6.87 3.88
CA ARG A 88 11.11 7.70 4.83
C ARG A 88 9.68 7.17 4.99
N ILE A 89 9.47 6.33 6.02
CA ILE A 89 8.19 5.66 6.29
C ILE A 89 7.40 6.47 7.32
N GLY A 90 6.21 6.92 6.92
CA GLY A 90 5.28 7.64 7.80
C GLY A 90 4.67 6.75 8.88
N ASP A 91 4.06 7.34 9.90
CA ASP A 91 3.57 6.62 11.08
C ASP A 91 2.33 5.76 10.75
N ILE A 92 1.38 6.28 9.97
CA ILE A 92 0.23 5.52 9.46
C ILE A 92 0.70 4.48 8.43
N ASP A 93 1.61 4.89 7.53
CA ASP A 93 2.19 3.98 6.54
C ASP A 93 2.90 2.78 7.20
N ARG A 94 3.62 3.03 8.30
CA ARG A 94 4.25 2.00 9.11
C ARG A 94 3.22 1.08 9.77
N ALA A 95 2.11 1.61 10.27
CA ALA A 95 1.05 0.78 10.86
C ALA A 95 0.49 -0.23 9.87
N THR A 96 0.26 0.18 8.61
CA THR A 96 -0.15 -0.72 7.51
C THR A 96 0.88 -1.82 7.29
N LYS A 97 2.17 -1.48 7.28
CA LYS A 97 3.27 -2.45 7.08
C LYS A 97 3.42 -3.41 8.25
N ILE A 98 3.29 -2.93 9.49
CA ILE A 98 3.30 -3.77 10.70
C ILE A 98 2.18 -4.80 10.62
N GLN A 99 0.94 -4.38 10.35
CA GLN A 99 -0.19 -5.29 10.26
C GLN A 99 0.03 -6.36 9.19
N LYS A 100 0.44 -5.95 7.98
CA LYS A 100 0.74 -6.88 6.89
C LYS A 100 1.82 -7.90 7.28
N THR A 101 2.88 -7.43 7.94
CA THR A 101 3.97 -8.30 8.42
C THR A 101 3.44 -9.35 9.40
N LEU A 102 2.61 -8.95 10.35
CA LEU A 102 1.99 -9.87 11.32
C LEU A 102 1.01 -10.85 10.66
N LEU A 103 0.21 -10.38 9.69
CA LEU A 103 -0.70 -11.26 8.94
C LEU A 103 0.09 -12.32 8.16
N MET A 104 1.21 -11.94 7.56
CA MET A 104 2.07 -12.84 6.79
C MET A 104 2.73 -13.95 7.63
N GLU A 105 2.65 -13.90 8.96
CA GLU A 105 3.07 -15.03 9.81
C GLU A 105 2.15 -16.25 9.66
N ASN A 106 0.87 -16.03 9.32
CA ASN A 106 -0.15 -17.08 9.23
C ASN A 106 -0.94 -17.08 7.91
N HIS A 107 -0.67 -16.12 7.03
CA HIS A 107 -1.36 -15.90 5.76
C HIS A 107 -0.37 -15.69 4.63
N SER A 108 -0.76 -16.03 3.40
CA SER A 108 -0.06 -15.59 2.20
C SER A 108 -0.14 -14.06 2.03
N LEU A 109 0.73 -13.48 1.20
CA LEU A 109 0.64 -12.05 0.87
C LEU A 109 -0.71 -11.69 0.26
N ALA A 110 -1.27 -12.55 -0.60
CA ALA A 110 -2.59 -12.32 -1.21
C ALA A 110 -3.71 -12.26 -0.17
N GLU A 111 -3.71 -13.18 0.80
CA GLU A 111 -4.68 -13.17 1.90
C GLU A 111 -4.48 -11.96 2.82
N ALA A 112 -3.24 -11.58 3.11
CA ALA A 112 -2.95 -10.39 3.91
C ALA A 112 -3.47 -9.12 3.23
N VAL A 113 -3.24 -8.96 1.92
CA VAL A 113 -3.74 -7.83 1.12
C VAL A 113 -5.27 -7.82 1.06
N ASP A 114 -5.91 -8.97 0.92
CA ASP A 114 -7.38 -9.07 0.93
C ASP A 114 -7.96 -8.65 2.29
N ILE A 115 -7.34 -9.07 3.40
CA ILE A 115 -7.71 -8.64 4.75
C ILE A 115 -7.52 -7.12 4.91
N GLN A 116 -6.41 -6.55 4.43
CA GLN A 116 -6.17 -5.11 4.48
C GLN A 116 -7.20 -4.34 3.67
N ALA A 117 -7.47 -4.77 2.44
CA ALA A 117 -8.47 -4.15 1.57
C ALA A 117 -9.86 -4.14 2.24
N ASN A 118 -10.27 -5.26 2.83
CA ASN A 118 -11.53 -5.37 3.58
C ASN A 118 -11.57 -4.42 4.79
N ASN A 119 -10.49 -4.37 5.59
CA ASN A 119 -10.41 -3.48 6.76
C ASN A 119 -10.40 -1.99 6.38
N MET A 120 -9.90 -1.66 5.18
CA MET A 120 -9.92 -0.32 4.60
C MET A 120 -11.22 -0.02 3.83
N HIS A 121 -12.20 -0.93 3.84
CA HIS A 121 -13.48 -0.81 3.12
C HIS A 121 -13.33 -0.65 1.60
N ILE A 122 -12.27 -1.23 1.01
CA ILE A 122 -12.01 -1.19 -0.43
C ILE A 122 -12.85 -2.28 -1.12
N PRO A 123 -13.80 -1.95 -2.01
CA PRO A 123 -14.63 -2.95 -2.66
C PRO A 123 -13.93 -3.68 -3.81
N SER A 124 -12.85 -3.11 -4.35
CA SER A 124 -12.09 -3.66 -5.47
C SER A 124 -11.22 -4.84 -5.05
N LYS A 125 -11.05 -5.80 -5.95
CA LYS A 125 -10.17 -6.95 -5.71
C LYS A 125 -8.72 -6.57 -6.00
N ILE A 126 -7.85 -6.62 -4.99
CA ILE A 126 -6.43 -6.30 -5.13
C ILE A 126 -5.62 -7.59 -4.99
N LEU A 127 -4.81 -7.90 -6.00
CA LEU A 127 -4.04 -9.14 -6.09
C LEU A 127 -2.56 -8.83 -6.27
N PRO A 128 -1.66 -9.34 -5.40
CA PRO A 128 -0.25 -9.44 -5.73
C PRO A 128 -0.06 -10.30 -7.00
N MET A 129 0.91 -9.97 -7.86
CA MET A 129 1.16 -10.75 -9.07
C MET A 129 1.74 -12.17 -8.80
N SER A 130 2.28 -12.40 -7.60
CA SER A 130 2.90 -13.66 -7.15
C SER A 130 2.69 -13.89 -5.66
#